data_AF-A0A933G9P9-F1
#
_entry.id   AF-A0A933G9P9-F1
#
_cell.length_a   1.000
_cell.length_b   1.000
_cell.length_c   1.000
_cell.angle_alpha   90.00
_cell.angle_beta   90.00
_cell.angle_gamma   90.00
#
_symmetry.space_group_name_H-M   'P 1'
#
loop_
_entity.id
_entity.type
_entity.pdbx_description
1 polymer ?
#
loop_
_entity_poly.entity_id
_entity_poly.type
_entity_poly.pdbx_seq_one_letter_code
_entity_poly.pdbx_strand_id
1 'polypeptide(L)' 'MNRKTANVRTTTQPEIRREGFQALLDRLGPAGTTRFLRQYDAGRGDYSKERHQWLDSVDDEEVIAAVKQRQDRT' A
#
# COMPACT_ATOMS: atom_id res chain seq x y z
N MET A 1 23.30 10.60 -14.50
CA MET A 1 22.07 10.66 -13.67
C MET A 1 22.36 11.51 -12.46
N ASN A 2 21.78 12.71 -12.37
CA ASN A 2 21.93 13.62 -11.24
C ASN A 2 20.95 13.19 -10.14
N ARG A 3 21.40 12.44 -9.11
CA ARG A 3 20.52 12.13 -7.98
C ARG A 3 20.58 13.30 -6.99
N LYS A 4 19.51 14.10 -6.95
CA LYS A 4 19.28 15.00 -5.83
C LYS A 4 19.06 14.14 -4.59
N THR A 5 20.00 14.15 -3.65
CA THR A 5 19.85 13.51 -2.35
C THR A 5 18.94 14.38 -1.48
N ALA A 6 17.95 13.77 -0.82
CA ALA A 6 17.12 14.46 0.16
C ALA A 6 17.98 15.11 1.26
N ASN A 7 17.68 16.35 1.62
CA ASN A 7 18.36 17.03 2.71
C ASN A 7 17.81 16.52 4.05
N VAL A 8 18.57 15.66 4.71
CA VAL A 8 18.20 14.99 5.98
C VAL A 8 17.79 15.97 7.08
N ARG A 9 18.20 17.25 7.01
CA ARG A 9 17.85 18.28 8.00
C ARG A 9 16.45 18.88 7.84
N THR A 10 15.83 18.73 6.67
CA THR A 10 14.53 19.37 6.34
C THR A 10 13.46 18.36 5.95
N THR A 11 13.86 17.15 5.56
CA THR A 11 12.92 16.09 5.16
C THR A 11 12.25 15.47 6.38
N THR A 12 10.93 15.48 6.40
CA THR A 12 10.12 14.88 7.46
C THR A 12 10.18 13.35 7.40
N GLN A 13 9.89 12.66 8.50
CA GLN A 13 9.88 11.19 8.50
C GLN A 13 8.92 10.57 7.45
N PRO A 14 7.70 11.09 7.23
CA PRO A 14 6.84 10.61 6.15
C PRO A 14 7.46 10.77 4.76
N GLU A 15 8.14 11.88 4.50
CA GLU A 15 8.82 12.11 3.22
C GLU A 15 9.99 11.16 3.02
N ILE A 16 10.80 10.93 4.06
CA ILE A 16 11.88 9.92 4.03
C ILE A 16 11.31 8.53 3.72
N ARG A 17 10.21 8.13 4.38
CA ARG A 17 9.55 6.85 4.12
C ARG A 17 9.05 6.74 2.68
N ARG A 18 8.43 7.80 2.17
CA ARG A 18 7.93 7.84 0.79
C ARG A 18 9.07 7.70 -0.23
N GLU A 19 10.14 8.46 -0.07
CA GLU A 19 11.30 8.36 -0.98
C GLU A 19 11.99 7.00 -0.90
N GLY A 20 12.18 6.45 0.31
CA GLY A 20 12.75 5.12 0.49
C GLY A 20 11.89 4.04 -0.17
N PHE A 21 10.56 4.12 -0.02
CA PHE A 21 9.64 3.19 -0.66
C PHE A 21 9.67 3.30 -2.19
N GLN A 22 9.70 4.52 -2.73
CA GLN A 22 9.80 4.74 -4.18
C GLN A 22 11.11 4.20 -4.74
N ALA A 23 12.24 4.44 -4.07
CA ALA A 23 13.54 3.91 -4.49
C ALA A 23 13.57 2.38 -4.52
N LEU A 24 12.90 1.72 -3.56
CA LEU A 24 12.74 0.27 -3.58
C LEU A 24 11.89 -0.20 -4.76
N LEU A 25 10.77 0.47 -5.05
CA LEU A 25 9.91 0.15 -6.19
C LEU A 25 10.66 0.28 -7.52
N ASP A 26 11.36 1.39 -7.71
CA ASP A 26 12.10 1.67 -8.95
C ASP A 26 13.21 0.64 -9.19
N ARG A 27 13.83 0.13 -8.12
CA ARG A 27 14.98 -0.78 -8.23
C ARG A 27 14.60 -2.26 -8.25
N LEU A 28 13.57 -2.65 -7.52
CA LEU A 28 13.21 -4.06 -7.26
C LEU A 28 11.86 -4.46 -7.88
N GLY A 29 11.05 -3.49 -8.29
CA GLY A 29 9.66 -3.70 -8.67
C GLY A 29 8.77 -4.11 -7.48
N PRO A 30 7.44 -4.14 -7.65
CA PRO A 30 6.50 -4.39 -6.56
C PRO A 30 6.76 -5.69 -5.79
N ALA A 31 6.96 -6.80 -6.49
CA ALA A 31 7.20 -8.10 -5.86
C ALA A 31 8.51 -8.13 -5.07
N GLY A 32 9.58 -7.53 -5.60
CA GLY A 32 10.87 -7.43 -4.94
C GLY A 32 10.81 -6.54 -3.70
N THR A 33 10.12 -5.40 -3.78
CA THR A 33 9.89 -4.50 -2.65
C THR A 33 9.12 -5.19 -1.53
N THR A 34 8.01 -5.88 -1.85
CA THR A 34 7.23 -6.62 -0.84
C THR A 34 8.09 -7.69 -0.15
N ARG A 35 8.88 -8.46 -0.92
CA ARG A 35 9.77 -9.48 -0.35
C ARG A 35 10.85 -8.88 0.54
N PHE A 36 11.43 -7.75 0.13
CA PHE A 36 12.43 -7.02 0.93
C PHE A 36 11.83 -6.54 2.27
N LEU A 37 10.66 -5.90 2.24
CA LEU A 37 10.01 -5.42 3.46
C LEU A 37 9.69 -6.56 4.44
N ARG A 38 9.25 -7.71 3.90
CA ARG A 38 9.00 -8.92 4.71
C ARG A 38 10.21 -9.47 5.45
N GLN A 39 11.44 -9.11 5.06
CA GLN A 39 12.65 -9.53 5.77
C GLN A 39 12.81 -8.81 7.12
N TYR A 40 12.29 -7.59 7.23
CA TYR A 40 12.44 -6.75 8.42
C TYR A 40 11.16 -6.69 9.26
N ASP A 41 10.01 -6.91 8.62
CA ASP A 41 8.73 -6.98 9.30
C ASP A 41 7.85 -8.03 8.60
N ALA A 42 7.51 -9.10 9.32
CA ALA A 42 6.59 -10.12 8.81
C ALA A 42 5.16 -9.56 8.62
N GLY A 43 4.90 -8.34 9.08
CA GLY A 43 3.57 -7.81 9.31
C GLY A 43 3.01 -8.38 10.61
N ARG A 44 1.93 -7.76 11.10
CA ARG A 44 1.11 -8.30 12.18
C ARG A 44 -0.34 -8.37 11.73
N GLY A 45 -1.10 -9.20 12.43
CA GLY A 45 -2.50 -9.43 12.16
C GLY A 45 -2.73 -10.75 11.42
N ASP A 46 -3.92 -11.31 11.63
CA ASP A 46 -4.41 -12.49 10.94
C ASP A 46 -5.58 -12.05 10.06
N TYR A 47 -5.26 -11.47 8.89
CA TYR A 47 -6.27 -10.90 8.00
C TYR A 47 -7.35 -11.93 7.62
N SER A 48 -6.99 -13.22 7.54
CA SER A 48 -7.96 -14.29 7.29
C SER A 48 -9.04 -14.35 8.38
N LYS A 49 -8.66 -14.17 9.65
CA LYS A 49 -9.61 -14.09 10.77
C LYS A 49 -10.26 -12.72 10.91
N GLU A 50 -9.47 -11.65 10.81
CA GLU A 50 -9.90 -10.27 11.05
C GLU A 50 -10.92 -9.79 10.01
N ARG A 51 -10.81 -10.25 8.76
CA ARG A 51 -11.75 -9.92 7.69
C ARG A 51 -13.20 -10.24 8.06
N HIS A 52 -13.45 -11.35 8.75
CA HIS A 52 -14.80 -11.78 9.12
C HIS A 52 -15.52 -10.81 10.06
N GLN A 53 -14.80 -9.93 10.77
CA GLN A 53 -15.40 -8.97 11.71
C GLN A 53 -16.25 -7.90 11.01
N TRP A 54 -16.03 -7.66 9.72
CA TRP A 54 -16.72 -6.60 8.98
C TRP A 54 -17.14 -7.02 7.58
N LEU A 55 -16.41 -7.94 6.92
CA LEU A 55 -16.75 -8.34 5.56
C LEU A 55 -18.00 -9.24 5.52
N ASP A 56 -18.24 -10.07 6.53
CA ASP A 56 -19.39 -10.98 6.55
C ASP A 56 -20.73 -10.22 6.65
N SER A 57 -20.71 -8.96 7.10
CA SER A 57 -21.87 -8.07 7.12
C SER A 57 -22.05 -7.24 5.85
N VAL A 58 -21.14 -7.36 4.88
CA VAL A 58 -21.24 -6.63 3.61
C VAL A 58 -22.16 -7.39 2.67
N ASP A 59 -23.14 -6.70 2.11
CA ASP A 59 -24.02 -7.25 1.08
C ASP A 59 -23.36 -7.18 -0.30
N ASP A 60 -23.20 -8.34 -0.93
CA ASP A 60 -22.63 -8.46 -2.28
C ASP A 60 -23.43 -7.64 -3.31
N GLU A 61 -24.75 -7.56 -3.17
CA GLU A 61 -25.62 -6.79 -4.07
C GLU A 61 -25.34 -5.29 -3.97
N GLU A 62 -25.14 -4.79 -2.75
CA GLU A 62 -24.78 -3.39 -2.48
C GLU A 62 -23.41 -3.05 -3.06
N VAL A 63 -22.43 -3.94 -2.92
CA VAL A 63 -21.09 -3.78 -3.49
C VAL A 63 -21.15 -3.72 -5.01
N ILE A 64 -21.88 -4.64 -5.64
CA ILE A 64 -22.03 -4.68 -7.11
C ILE A 64 -22.71 -3.41 -7.61
N ALA A 65 -23.76 -2.94 -6.92
CA ALA A 65 -24.46 -1.70 -7.28
C ALA A 65 -23.52 -0.48 -7.19
N ALA A 66 -22.70 -0.38 -6.14
CA ALA A 66 -21.74 0.71 -5.96
C ALA A 66 -20.65 0.74 -7.04
N VAL A 67 -20.21 -0.43 -7.51
CA VAL A 67 -19.26 -0.53 -8.63
C VAL A 67 -19.89 -0.03 -9.93
N LYS A 68 -21.10 -0.47 -10.26
CA LYS A 68 -21.83 -0.04 -11.47
C LYS A 68 -22.05 1.47 -11.49
N GLN A 69 -22.50 2.05 -10.37
CA GLN A 69 -22.72 3.50 -10.26
C GLN A 69 -21.44 4.32 -10.50
N ARG A 70 -20.26 3.80 -10.11
CA ARG A 70 -18.97 4.48 -10.38
C ARG A 70 -18.59 4.42 -11.86
N GLN A 71 -18.90 3.31 -12.54
CA GLN A 71 -18.64 3.15 -13.97
C GLN A 71 -19.53 4.08 -14.80
N ASP A 72 -20.81 4.22 -14.44
CA ASP A 72 -21.75 5.10 -15.16
C ASP A 72 -21.44 6.61 -14.99
N ARG A 73 -20.60 6.97 -14.01
CA ARG A 73 -20.17 8.36 -13.75
C ARG A 73 -18.88 8.76 -14.48
N THR A 74 -18.23 7.83 -15.18
CA THR A 74 -16.96 8.04 -15.89
C THR A 74 -17.21 8.03 -17.39
#